data_AF-A0A3D1SRQ4-F1
#
_entry.id   AF-A0A3D1SRQ4-F1
#
_cell.length_a   1.000
_cell.length_b   1.000
_cell.length_c   1.000
_cell.angle_alpha   90.00
_cell.angle_beta   90.00
_cell.angle_gamma   90.00
#
_symmetry.space_group_name_H-M   'P 1'
#
loop_
_entity.id
_entity.type
_entity.pdbx_description
1 polymer ?
#
loop_
_entity_poly.entity_id
_entity_poly.type
_entity_poly.pdbx_seq_one_letter_code
_entity_poly.pdbx_strand_id
1 'polypeptide(L)' 'MNSSMISKIAKAKRYAEEPERIQFTRFEATFRGENDIHTTIFDNGEWTCTCRFFNDWGDCSHTMAMQR' A
#
# COMPACT_ATOMS: atom_id res chain seq x y z
N MET A 1 -20.55 11.95 29.41
CA MET A 1 -19.77 12.16 28.17
C MET A 1 -18.55 11.24 28.22
N ASN A 2 -18.33 10.41 27.20
CA ASN A 2 -17.13 9.56 27.11
C ASN A 2 -15.90 10.40 26.77
N SER A 3 -15.36 11.14 27.75
CA SER A 3 -14.15 11.97 27.64
C SER A 3 -12.98 11.20 27.03
N SER A 4 -12.87 9.91 27.35
CA SER A 4 -11.87 8.99 26.81
C SER A 4 -11.95 8.82 25.28
N MET A 5 -13.16 8.88 24.69
CA MET A 5 -13.35 8.75 23.25
C MET A 5 -13.01 10.06 22.53
N ILE A 6 -13.38 11.19 23.12
CA ILE A 6 -13.04 12.53 22.61
C ILE A 6 -11.50 12.69 22.53
N SER A 7 -10.78 12.30 23.58
CA SER A 7 -9.31 12.32 23.57
C SER A 7 -8.71 11.38 22.52
N LYS A 8 -9.32 10.22 22.27
CA LYS A 8 -8.85 9.30 21.20
C LYS A 8 -9.07 9.88 19.80
N ILE A 9 -10.21 10.52 19.55
CA ILE A 9 -10.50 11.17 18.27
C ILE A 9 -9.51 12.32 18.02
N ALA A 10 -9.23 13.14 19.04
CA ALA A 10 -8.24 14.22 18.94
C ALA A 10 -6.82 13.69 18.64
N LYS A 11 -6.42 12.58 19.27
CA LYS A 11 -5.14 11.91 18.97
C LYS A 11 -5.11 11.35 17.53
N ALA A 12 -6.19 10.70 17.10
CA ALA A 12 -6.26 10.14 15.74
C ALA A 12 -6.10 11.22 14.66
N LYS A 13 -6.74 12.38 14.84
CA LYS A 13 -6.56 13.54 13.93
C LYS A 13 -5.10 13.99 13.88
N ARG A 14 -4.46 14.15 15.05
CA ARG A 14 -3.04 14.53 15.13
C ARG A 14 -2.13 13.51 14.43
N TYR A 15 -2.34 12.22 14.66
CA TYR A 15 -1.53 11.16 14.04
C TYR A 15 -1.69 11.13 12.51
N ALA A 16 -2.85 11.52 11.99
CA ALA A 16 -3.05 11.65 10.54
C ALA A 16 -2.26 12.82 9.92
N GLU A 17 -1.86 13.81 10.73
CA GLU A 17 -1.04 14.96 10.32
C GLU A 17 0.47 14.74 10.53
N GLU A 18 0.86 13.62 11.15
CA GLU A 18 2.25 13.24 11.47
C GLU A 18 2.66 11.99 10.64
N PRO A 19 2.89 12.14 9.31
CA PRO A 19 3.09 11.00 8.39
C PRO A 19 4.29 10.12 8.77
N GLU A 20 5.31 10.67 9.44
CA GLU A 20 6.47 9.94 9.94
C GLU A 20 6.12 8.88 11.00
N ARG A 21 4.93 8.95 11.60
CA ARG A 21 4.44 7.92 12.52
C ARG A 21 3.90 6.68 11.80
N ILE A 22 3.66 6.76 10.49
CA ILE A 22 3.00 5.71 9.72
C ILE A 22 4.04 5.11 8.78
N GLN A 23 4.29 3.82 8.94
CA GLN A 23 5.13 3.05 8.03
C GLN A 23 4.31 1.92 7.43
N PHE A 24 4.24 1.87 6.10
CA PHE A 24 3.68 0.73 5.39
C PHE A 24 4.76 -0.35 5.28
N THR A 25 4.56 -1.47 6.00
CA THR A 25 5.47 -2.63 5.95
C THR A 25 5.06 -3.64 4.90
N ARG A 26 3.75 -3.75 4.65
CA ARG A 26 3.15 -4.60 3.64
C ARG A 26 1.87 -3.97 3.11
N PHE A 27 1.62 -4.08 1.82
CA PHE A 27 0.33 -3.77 1.24
C PHE A 27 0.06 -4.63 0.00
N GLU A 28 -1.22 -4.75 -0.32
CA GLU A 28 -1.72 -5.42 -1.51
C GLU A 28 -2.64 -4.45 -2.26
N ALA A 29 -2.47 -4.38 -3.56
CA ALA A 29 -3.24 -3.51 -4.44
C ALA A 29 -3.75 -4.30 -5.64
N THR A 30 -5.02 -4.11 -5.97
CA THR A 30 -5.61 -4.62 -7.21
C THR A 30 -5.39 -3.59 -8.31
N PHE A 31 -4.48 -3.90 -9.23
CA PHE A 31 -4.12 -3.08 -10.37
C PHE A 31 -4.97 -3.46 -11.58
N ARG A 32 -5.79 -2.52 -12.07
CA ARG A 32 -6.55 -2.71 -13.30
C ARG A 32 -5.70 -2.29 -14.49
N GLY A 33 -5.11 -3.27 -15.17
CA GLY A 33 -4.43 -3.06 -16.45
C GLY A 33 -5.43 -2.88 -17.59
N GLU A 34 -4.91 -2.68 -18.80
CA GLU A 34 -5.75 -2.52 -20.00
C GLU A 34 -6.56 -3.78 -20.32
N ASN A 35 -5.97 -4.96 -20.10
CA ASN A 35 -6.53 -6.24 -20.53
C ASN A 35 -7.01 -7.12 -19.38
N ASP A 36 -6.50 -6.89 -18.16
CA ASP A 36 -6.73 -7.78 -17.02
C ASP A 36 -6.52 -7.07 -15.68
N ILE A 37 -6.87 -7.75 -14.60
CA ILE A 37 -6.72 -7.26 -13.23
C ILE A 37 -5.58 -8.05 -12.57
N HIS A 38 -4.55 -7.34 -12.15
CA HIS A 38 -3.39 -7.92 -11.49
C HIS A 38 -3.36 -7.54 -10.02
N THR A 39 -2.83 -8.40 -9.18
CA THR A 39 -2.57 -8.10 -7.78
C THR A 39 -1.10 -7.77 -7.64
N THR A 40 -0.81 -6.60 -7.10
CA THR A 40 0.54 -6.15 -6.78
C THR A 40 0.70 -6.12 -5.27
N ILE A 41 1.73 -6.79 -4.77
CA ILE A 41 2.04 -6.90 -3.34
C ILE A 41 3.41 -6.26 -3.12
N PHE A 42 3.51 -5.48 -2.06
CA PHE A 42 4.80 -5.12 -1.46
C PHE A 42 4.86 -5.79 -0.09
N ASP A 43 5.88 -6.61 0.14
CA ASP A 43 6.12 -7.25 1.43
C ASP A 43 7.60 -7.24 1.75
N ASN A 44 7.96 -6.70 2.91
CA ASN A 44 9.34 -6.70 3.43
C ASN A 44 10.41 -6.18 2.45
N GLY A 45 10.09 -5.17 1.64
CA GLY A 45 11.02 -4.59 0.66
C GLY A 45 10.97 -5.23 -0.73
N GLU A 46 10.23 -6.33 -0.90
CA GLU A 46 10.11 -7.04 -2.17
C GLU A 46 8.76 -6.74 -2.82
N TRP A 47 8.81 -6.56 -4.13
CA TRP A 47 7.62 -6.41 -4.96
C TRP A 47 7.23 -7.74 -5.57
N THR A 48 5.94 -7.97 -5.73
CA THR A 48 5.41 -9.09 -6.50
C THR A 48 4.19 -8.64 -7.27
N CYS A 49 4.03 -9.11 -8.50
CA CYS A 49 2.82 -8.89 -9.29
C CYS A 49 2.35 -10.19 -9.93
N THR A 50 1.04 -10.39 -10.00
CA THR A 50 0.46 -11.59 -10.63
C THR A 50 0.49 -11.56 -12.16
N CYS A 51 0.95 -10.46 -12.77
CA CYS A 51 1.03 -10.39 -14.23
C CYS A 51 2.14 -11.31 -14.76
N ARG A 52 1.93 -11.86 -15.96
CA ARG A 52 2.88 -12.79 -16.59
C ARG A 52 4.28 -12.19 -16.75
N PHE A 53 4.35 -10.92 -17.13
CA PHE A 53 5.63 -10.24 -17.35
C PHE A 53 6.49 -10.20 -16.07
N PHE A 54 5.86 -9.99 -14.90
CA PHE A 54 6.58 -10.03 -13.62
C PHE A 54 7.13 -11.43 -13.33
N ASN A 55 6.34 -12.48 -13.57
CA ASN A 55 6.79 -13.86 -13.36
C ASN A 55 7.99 -14.23 -14.26
N ASP A 56 8.06 -13.67 -15.47
CA ASP A 56 9.14 -13.95 -16.41
C ASP A 56 10.41 -13.12 -16.13
N TRP A 57 10.28 -11.89 -15.62
CA TRP A 57 11.38 -10.91 -15.55
C TRP A 57 11.72 -10.39 -14.14
N GLY A 58 10.86 -10.64 -13.14
CA GLY A 58 11.00 -10.10 -11.79
C GLY A 58 10.64 -8.61 -11.64
N ASP A 59 10.13 -7.97 -12.69
CA ASP A 59 9.64 -6.60 -12.67
C ASP A 59 8.55 -6.42 -13.72
N CYS A 60 7.67 -5.41 -13.58
CA CYS A 60 6.63 -5.10 -14.55
C CYS A 60 6.14 -3.65 -14.45
N SER A 61 5.34 -3.21 -15.42
CA SER A 61 4.75 -1.86 -15.41
C SER A 61 3.93 -1.56 -14.14
N HIS A 62 3.33 -2.56 -13.50
CA HIS A 62 2.53 -2.37 -12.29
C HIS A 62 3.40 -2.09 -11.05
N THR A 63 4.48 -2.86 -10.85
CA THR A 63 5.44 -2.62 -9.77
C THR A 63 6.18 -1.31 -9.99
N MET A 64 6.61 -1.04 -11.22
CA MET A 64 7.23 0.24 -11.61
C MET A 64 6.30 1.43 -11.35
N ALA A 65 4.99 1.30 -11.60
CA ALA A 65 4.03 2.37 -11.35
C ALA A 65 3.87 2.67 -9.86
N MET A 66 3.90 1.64 -9.01
CA MET A 66 3.74 1.80 -7.55
C MET A 66 5.02 2.28 -6.84
N GLN A 67 6.18 2.17 -7.49
CA GLN A 67 7.46 2.67 -6.98
C GLN A 67 7.73 4.16 -7.27
N ARG A 68 6.90 4.81 -8.10
CA ARG A 68 7.03 6.23 -8.48
C ARG A 68 6.22 7.13 -7.56
#